data_AF-A0A7C6E2W3-F1
#
_entry.id   AF-A0A7C6E2W3-F1
#
_cell.length_a   1.000
_cell.length_b   1.000
_cell.length_c   1.000
_cell.angle_alpha   90.00
_cell.angle_beta   90.00
_cell.angle_gamma   90.00
#
_symmetry.space_group_name_H-M   'P 1'
#
loop_
_entity.id
_entity.type
_entity.pdbx_description
1 polymer ?
#
loop_
_entity_poly.entity_id
_entity_poly.type
_entity_poly.pdbx_seq_one_letter_code
_entity_poly.pdbx_strand_id
1 'polypeptide(L)' 'LYYGADDFGSTMLEENVVSAAGGHGRTHATVREIVRHIVDAGFKPAERDPLYRILRYPDPKAILGEEAGLPLA' A
#
# COMPACT_ATOMS: atom_id res chain seq x y z
N LEU A 1 -4.29 -3.82 -15.48
CA LEU A 1 -5.26 -3.79 -14.36
C LEU A 1 -6.33 -4.89 -14.49
N TYR A 2 -6.03 -6.12 -14.93
CA TYR A 2 -6.99 -7.25 -14.95
C TYR A 2 -6.29 -8.63 -14.90
N TYR A 3 -5.03 -8.68 -14.46
CA TYR A 3 -4.19 -9.89 -14.54
C TYR A 3 -4.24 -10.75 -13.26
N GLY A 4 -5.29 -10.61 -12.45
CA GLY A 4 -5.55 -11.47 -11.29
C GLY A 4 -4.96 -11.02 -9.95
N ALA A 5 -4.31 -9.84 -9.87
CA ALA A 5 -3.85 -9.29 -8.59
C ALA A 5 -5.01 -8.62 -7.83
N ASP A 6 -5.31 -9.09 -6.63
CA ASP A 6 -6.36 -8.58 -5.74
C ASP A 6 -5.84 -8.18 -4.34
N ASP A 7 -4.56 -8.44 -4.07
CA ASP A 7 -3.97 -8.32 -2.74
C ASP A 7 -2.57 -7.69 -2.79
N PHE A 8 -2.28 -6.82 -1.83
CA PHE A 8 -0.93 -6.31 -1.58
C PHE A 8 -0.34 -7.10 -0.42
N GLY A 9 0.91 -7.55 -0.57
CA GLY A 9 1.72 -7.93 0.58
C GLY A 9 1.74 -6.76 1.57
N SER A 10 1.58 -7.05 2.86
CA SER A 10 1.47 -6.05 3.94
C SER A 10 2.49 -4.93 3.83
N THR A 11 2.25 -3.80 4.49
CA THR A 11 3.27 -2.75 4.61
C THR A 11 4.58 -3.32 5.14
N MET A 12 5.67 -3.11 4.42
CA MET A 12 7.00 -3.44 4.93
C MET A 12 7.38 -2.43 6.01
N LEU A 13 7.15 -2.77 7.28
CA LEU A 13 7.86 -2.12 8.37
C LEU A 13 9.32 -2.60 8.28
N GLU A 14 10.30 -1.69 8.35
CA GLU A 14 11.74 -1.99 8.36
C GLU A 14 12.03 -3.24 9.20
N GLU A 15 12.17 -4.39 8.54
CA GLU A 15 12.60 -5.61 9.19
C GLU A 15 14.13 -5.58 9.16
N ASN A 16 14.76 -5.69 10.33
CA ASN A 16 16.21 -5.80 10.47
C ASN A 16 16.84 -7.00 9.71
N VAL A 17 16.01 -7.86 9.10
CA VAL A 17 16.42 -8.96 8.22
C VAL A 17 16.74 -8.47 6.79
N VAL A 18 16.16 -7.36 6.34
CA VAL A 18 16.34 -6.82 4.98
C VAL A 18 17.63 -6.00 4.85
N SER A 19 18.14 -5.42 5.93
CA SER A 19 19.42 -4.72 5.94
C SER A 19 20.63 -5.64 5.68
N ALA A 20 20.52 -6.93 6.01
CA ALA A 20 21.56 -7.94 5.72
C ALA A 20 21.59 -8.40 4.25
N ALA A 21 20.54 -8.10 3.46
CA ALA A 21 20.39 -8.56 2.07
C ALA A 21 20.82 -7.52 1.01
N GLY A 22 21.52 -6.44 1.41
CA GLY A 22 22.31 -5.59 0.49
C GLY A 22 21.54 -4.71 -0.51
N GLY A 23 20.21 -4.66 -0.48
CA GLY A 23 19.40 -3.88 -1.41
C GLY A 23 19.22 -2.41 -0.98
N HIS A 24 20.08 -1.52 -1.46
CA HIS A 24 19.99 -0.06 -1.24
C HIS A 24 18.94 0.64 -2.13
N GLY A 25 17.75 0.07 -2.25
CA GLY A 25 16.67 0.60 -3.07
C GLY A 25 15.32 0.19 -2.52
N ARG A 26 14.92 0.81 -1.41
CA ARG A 26 13.70 0.43 -0.67
C ARG A 26 12.52 1.21 -1.22
N THR A 27 11.67 0.56 -2.00
CA THR A 27 10.28 0.98 -2.18
C THR A 27 9.53 0.63 -0.89
N HIS A 28 9.54 1.54 0.08
CA HIS A 28 8.67 1.41 1.24
C HIS A 28 7.23 1.53 0.76
N ALA A 29 6.45 0.45 0.78
CA ALA A 29 5.01 0.54 0.54
C ALA A 29 4.33 0.89 1.87
N THR A 30 4.10 2.18 2.10
CA THR A 30 3.31 2.66 3.24
C THR A 30 1.84 2.32 3.07
N VAL A 31 1.06 2.34 4.17
CA VAL A 31 -0.41 2.19 4.10
C VAL A 31 -1.00 3.22 3.13
N ARG A 32 -0.47 4.45 3.14
CA ARG A 32 -0.92 5.54 2.25
C ARG A 32 -0.68 5.21 0.78
N GLU A 33 0.49 4.68 0.42
CA GLU A 33 0.79 4.29 -0.97
C GLU A 33 -0.04 3.09 -1.43
N ILE A 34 -0.23 2.09 -0.58
CA ILE A 34 -1.11 0.95 -0.88
C ILE A 34 -2.53 1.45 -1.14
N VAL A 35 -3.07 2.27 -0.25
CA VAL A 35 -4.41 2.87 -0.41
C VAL A 35 -4.49 3.71 -1.70
N ARG A 36 -3.47 4.52 -1.98
CA ARG A 36 -3.39 5.32 -3.22
C ARG A 36 -3.42 4.43 -4.45
N HIS A 37 -2.59 3.39 -4.54
CA HIS A 37 -2.53 2.50 -5.69
C HIS A 37 -3.84 1.74 -5.92
N ILE A 38 -4.50 1.28 -4.85
CA ILE A 38 -5.80 0.61 -4.95
C ILE A 38 -6.87 1.57 -5.51
N VAL A 39 -6.89 2.82 -5.03
CA VAL A 39 -7.84 3.84 -5.48
C VAL A 39 -7.56 4.29 -6.92
N ASP A 40 -6.30 4.58 -7.26
CA ASP A 40 -5.87 4.97 -8.61
C ASP A 40 -6.19 3.87 -9.64
N ALA A 41 -6.21 2.61 -9.20
CA ALA A 41 -6.62 1.43 -9.96
C ALA A 41 -8.15 1.27 -10.12
N GLY A 42 -8.96 2.09 -9.43
CA GLY A 42 -10.43 2.04 -9.46
C GLY A 42 -11.07 1.05 -8.48
N PHE A 43 -10.32 0.56 -7.49
CA PHE A 43 -10.82 -0.41 -6.50
C PHE A 43 -11.05 0.22 -5.12
N LYS A 44 -11.74 -0.53 -4.25
CA LYS A 44 -12.00 -0.15 -2.85
C LYS A 44 -10.96 -0.82 -1.94
N PRO A 45 -10.13 -0.06 -1.19
CA PRO A 45 -9.17 -0.65 -0.25
C PRO A 45 -9.89 -1.33 0.90
N ALA A 46 -9.33 -2.45 1.36
CA ALA A 46 -9.82 -3.22 2.50
C ALA A 46 -8.63 -3.78 3.29
N GLU A 47 -8.76 -3.80 4.60
CA GLU A 47 -7.80 -4.46 5.50
C GLU A 47 -8.30 -5.86 5.82
N ARG A 48 -7.39 -6.84 5.83
CA ARG A 48 -7.71 -8.25 6.03
C ARG A 48 -6.82 -8.90 7.08
N ASP A 49 -7.29 -10.02 7.63
CA ASP A 49 -6.47 -10.94 8.40
C ASP A 49 -5.63 -11.87 7.49
N PRO A 50 -4.71 -12.69 8.03
CA PRO A 50 -3.96 -13.68 7.26
C PRO A 50 -4.82 -14.78 6.61
N LEU A 51 -6.09 -14.91 7.02
CA LEU A 51 -7.07 -15.84 6.46
C LEU A 51 -8.00 -15.13 5.46
N TYR A 52 -7.61 -13.95 4.97
CA TYR A 52 -8.31 -13.14 3.98
C TYR A 52 -9.70 -12.63 4.41
N ARG A 53 -10.00 -12.63 5.72
CA ARG A 53 -11.23 -12.05 6.22
C ARG A 53 -11.10 -10.55 6.30
N ILE A 54 -12.05 -9.82 5.73
CA ILE A 54 -12.08 -8.36 5.79
C ILE A 54 -12.34 -7.92 7.23
N LEU A 55 -11.40 -7.16 7.78
CA LEU A 55 -11.49 -6.56 9.10
C LEU A 55 -12.19 -5.20 9.03
N ARG A 56 -11.82 -4.37 8.05
CA ARG A 56 -12.41 -3.05 7.82
C ARG A 56 -12.19 -2.51 6.42
N TYR A 57 -13.00 -1.54 6.04
CA TYR A 57 -12.78 -0.69 4.87
C TYR A 57 -12.29 0.68 5.35
N PRO A 58 -11.01 1.03 5.14
CA PRO A 58 -10.52 2.36 5.48
C PRO A 58 -11.22 3.45 4.65
N ASP A 59 -11.36 4.65 5.22
CA ASP A 59 -11.78 5.84 4.46
C ASP A 59 -10.60 6.37 3.65
N PRO A 60 -10.62 6.28 2.31
CA PRO A 60 -9.50 6.74 1.50
C PRO A 60 -9.30 8.25 1.60
N LYS A 61 -10.35 9.05 1.82
CA LYS A 61 -10.20 10.51 1.92
C LYS A 61 -9.47 10.90 3.19
N ALA A 62 -9.76 10.23 4.30
CA ALA A 62 -9.06 10.44 5.56
C ALA A 62 -7.57 10.05 5.46
N ILE A 63 -7.25 8.96 4.75
CA ILE A 63 -5.87 8.47 4.60
C ILE A 63 -5.08 9.30 3.56
N LEU A 64 -5.75 9.71 2.48
CA LEU A 64 -5.14 10.43 1.36
C LEU A 64 -5.23 11.96 1.50
N GLY A 65 -5.74 12.48 2.62
CA GLY A 65 -5.89 13.91 2.89
C GLY A 65 -4.67 14.76 2.53
N GLU A 66 -4.93 16.05 2.25
CA GLU A 66 -4.07 16.97 1.49
C GLU A 66 -2.67 17.15 2.09
N GLU A 67 -1.67 16.56 1.41
CA GLU A 67 -0.47 17.31 1.04
C GLU A 67 -0.36 17.31 -0.48
N ALA A 68 -0.14 18.53 -0.97
CA ALA A 68 0.00 18.94 -2.34
C ALA A 68 1.23 18.34 -3.03
N GLY A 69 1.13 18.23 -4.36
CA GLY A 69 2.25 18.52 -5.25
C GLY A 69 3.43 17.55 -5.23
N LEU A 70 3.42 16.61 -6.16
CA LEU A 70 4.62 16.39 -6.97
C LEU A 70 4.21 16.59 -8.43
N PRO A 71 4.70 17.64 -9.13
CA PRO A 71 4.62 17.64 -10.57
C PRO A 71 5.44 16.43 -11.04
N LEU A 72 4.84 15.61 -11.88
CA LEU A 72 5.61 14.68 -12.70
C LEU A 72 6.49 15.56 -13.61
N ALA A 73 7.74 15.75 -13.21
CA ALA A 73 8.82 16.23 -14.07
C ALA A 73 9.51 15.02 -14.71
#